data_AF-A0A9P6K9R9-F1
#
_entry.id   AF-A0A9P6K9R9-F1
#
_cell.length_a   1.000
_cell.length_b   1.000
_cell.length_c   1.000
_cell.angle_alpha   90.00
_cell.angle_beta   90.00
_cell.angle_gamma   90.00
#
_symmetry.space_group_name_H-M   'P 1'
#
loop_
_entity.id
_entity.type
_entity.pdbx_description
1 polymer ?
#
loop_
_entity_poly.entity_id
_entity_poly.type
_entity_poly.pdbx_seq_one_letter_code
_entity_poly.pdbx_strand_id
1 'polypeptide(L)'
;AAYTLDAKEQVQFYDEWIVELQKFNKLLLNAPKDKDTKGPYFLGDRFTIADLLVAPLVARLFLVEAYNNNKVPTVETHPELARFFEWREALLLRASVIKATAPKQTLIDSNRKFVKERYGN
;
A
#
# COMPACT_ATOMS: atom_id res chain seq x y z
N ALA A 1 17.80 16.96 5.56
CA ALA A 1 16.43 17.48 5.52
C ALA A 1 15.53 16.38 4.96
N ALA A 2 14.44 16.05 5.64
CA ALA A 2 13.40 15.20 5.05
C ALA A 2 12.86 15.93 3.81
N TYR A 3 12.71 15.21 2.70
CA TYR A 3 12.23 15.76 1.43
C TYR A 3 10.72 15.88 1.52
N THR A 4 10.23 17.01 2.02
CA THR A 4 8.82 17.23 2.29
C THR A 4 8.19 17.95 1.11
N LEU A 5 7.14 17.38 0.53
CA LEU A 5 6.18 18.11 -0.31
C LEU A 5 5.78 19.43 0.38
N ASP A 6 5.32 20.45 -0.34
CA ASP A 6 4.76 21.61 0.36
C ASP A 6 3.54 21.19 1.20
N ALA A 7 3.23 21.92 2.28
CA ALA A 7 2.18 21.49 3.22
C ALA A 7 0.79 21.34 2.56
N LYS A 8 0.50 22.09 1.51
CA LYS A 8 -0.77 22.03 0.76
C LYS A 8 -0.78 20.82 -0.18
N GLU A 9 0.30 20.58 -0.90
CA GLU A 9 0.51 19.39 -1.73
C GLU A 9 0.45 18.10 -0.91
N GLN A 10 0.98 18.09 0.31
CA GLN A 10 0.89 16.95 1.23
C GLN A 10 -0.55 16.60 1.57
N VAL A 11 -1.35 17.60 1.92
CA VAL A 11 -2.76 17.43 2.29
C VAL A 11 -3.55 16.92 1.08
N GLN A 12 -3.38 17.56 -0.09
CA GLN A 12 -4.05 17.13 -1.31
C GLN A 12 -3.67 15.70 -1.71
N PHE A 13 -2.37 15.36 -1.68
CA PHE A 13 -1.91 14.01 -1.96
C PHE A 13 -2.51 12.99 -0.99
N TYR A 14 -2.57 13.32 0.31
CA TYR A 14 -3.17 12.43 1.31
C TYR A 14 -4.65 12.19 1.01
N ASP A 15 -5.42 13.23 0.73
CA ASP A 15 -6.85 13.12 0.41
C ASP A 15 -7.09 12.29 -0.87
N GLU A 16 -6.30 12.54 -1.93
CA GLU A 16 -6.34 11.74 -3.16
C GLU A 16 -5.99 10.27 -2.89
N TRP A 17 -4.98 10.03 -2.05
CA TRP A 17 -4.60 8.67 -1.67
C TRP A 17 -5.73 7.94 -0.95
N ILE A 18 -6.43 8.59 0.00
CA ILE A 18 -7.59 8.00 0.67
C ILE A 18 -8.68 7.64 -0.34
N VAL A 19 -8.97 8.52 -1.30
CA VAL A 19 -9.97 8.24 -2.35
C VAL A 19 -9.60 7.00 -3.17
N GLU A 20 -8.34 6.86 -3.56
CA GLU A 20 -7.88 5.67 -4.31
C GLU A 20 -7.93 4.38 -3.46
N LEU A 21 -7.58 4.46 -2.17
CA LEU A 21 -7.72 3.33 -1.27
C LEU A 21 -9.18 2.92 -1.07
N GLN A 22 -10.11 3.88 -1.01
CA GLN A 22 -11.54 3.59 -0.94
C GLN A 22 -12.04 2.88 -2.21
N LYS A 23 -11.57 3.29 -3.39
CA LYS A 23 -11.87 2.60 -4.66
C LYS A 23 -11.34 1.17 -4.64
N PHE A 24 -10.09 0.97 -4.21
CA PHE A 24 -9.49 -0.36 -4.13
C PHE A 24 -10.19 -1.25 -3.10
N ASN A 25 -10.55 -0.70 -1.94
CA ASN A 25 -11.33 -1.40 -0.92
C ASN A 25 -12.69 -1.86 -1.44
N LYS A 26 -13.40 -1.01 -2.21
CA LYS A 26 -14.63 -1.40 -2.91
C LYS A 26 -14.41 -2.55 -3.90
N LEU A 27 -13.29 -2.56 -4.63
CA LEU A 27 -12.94 -3.68 -5.52
C LEU A 27 -12.73 -4.98 -4.73
N LEU A 28 -12.02 -4.94 -3.59
CA LEU A 28 -11.81 -6.12 -2.73
C LEU A 28 -13.12 -6.66 -2.12
N LEU A 29 -14.06 -5.76 -1.81
CA LEU A 29 -15.38 -6.13 -1.29
C LEU A 29 -16.25 -6.77 -2.38
N ASN A 30 -16.25 -6.18 -3.59
CA ASN A 30 -17.12 -6.57 -4.70
C ASN A 30 -16.52 -7.61 -5.64
N ALA A 31 -15.27 -8.02 -5.44
CA ALA A 31 -14.63 -9.02 -6.27
C ALA A 31 -15.49 -10.29 -6.31
N PRO A 32 -15.71 -10.89 -7.50
CA PRO A 32 -16.49 -12.11 -7.63
C PRO A 32 -15.79 -13.22 -6.86
N LYS A 33 -16.44 -13.66 -5.79
CA LYS A 33 -16.03 -14.79 -4.95
C LYS A 33 -17.04 -15.88 -5.18
N ASP A 34 -16.59 -17.14 -5.17
CA ASP A 34 -17.52 -18.25 -5.05
C ASP A 34 -18.34 -18.04 -3.76
N LYS A 35 -19.61 -18.44 -3.77
CA LYS A 35 -20.59 -18.08 -2.72
C LYS A 35 -20.17 -18.47 -1.29
N ASP A 36 -19.16 -19.34 -1.17
CA ASP A 36 -18.61 -19.83 0.09
C ASP A 36 -17.12 -19.49 0.31
N THR A 37 -16.44 -18.84 -0.63
CA THR A 37 -15.01 -18.48 -0.45
C THR A 37 -14.86 -17.18 0.34
N LYS A 38 -14.73 -17.35 1.65
CA LYS A 38 -14.21 -16.33 2.55
C LYS A 38 -12.69 -16.45 2.62
N GLY A 39 -11.99 -15.33 2.53
CA GLY A 39 -10.57 -15.31 2.79
C GLY A 39 -9.92 -13.96 2.55
N PRO A 40 -8.66 -13.84 2.95
CA PRO A 40 -8.01 -12.54 3.04
C PRO A 40 -7.48 -12.05 1.69
N TYR A 41 -7.44 -12.88 0.65
CA TYR A 41 -6.91 -12.53 -0.68
C TYR A 41 -7.98 -11.93 -1.60
N PHE A 42 -7.56 -11.42 -2.76
CA PHE A 42 -8.41 -10.64 -3.66
C PHE A 42 -9.68 -11.41 -4.09
N LEU A 43 -9.52 -12.69 -4.45
CA LEU A 43 -10.60 -13.58 -4.90
C LEU A 43 -11.07 -14.57 -3.81
N GLY A 44 -10.76 -14.31 -2.54
CA GLY A 44 -11.18 -15.14 -1.40
C GLY A 44 -10.02 -15.78 -0.64
N ASP A 45 -10.06 -17.09 -0.45
CA ASP A 45 -9.13 -17.88 0.37
C ASP A 45 -7.78 -18.15 -0.32
N ARG A 46 -7.75 -18.15 -1.65
CA ARG A 46 -6.55 -18.45 -2.43
C ARG A 46 -5.85 -17.17 -2.86
N PHE A 47 -4.53 -17.18 -2.69
CA PHE A 47 -3.69 -16.20 -3.35
C PHE A 47 -3.65 -16.47 -4.86
N THR A 48 -3.92 -15.45 -5.65
CA THR A 48 -4.06 -15.56 -7.11
C THR A 48 -3.09 -14.63 -7.86
N ILE A 49 -3.17 -14.64 -9.19
CA ILE A 49 -2.44 -13.70 -10.04
C ILE A 49 -2.78 -12.23 -9.69
N ALA A 50 -4.02 -11.93 -9.31
CA ALA A 50 -4.40 -10.57 -8.92
C ALA A 50 -3.56 -10.08 -7.72
N ASP A 51 -3.40 -10.93 -6.70
CA ASP A 51 -2.56 -10.63 -5.54
C ASP A 51 -1.08 -10.52 -5.94
N LEU A 52 -0.61 -11.44 -6.78
CA LEU A 52 0.78 -11.50 -7.23
C LEU A 52 1.22 -10.23 -7.96
N LEU A 53 0.38 -9.72 -8.87
CA LEU A 53 0.69 -8.55 -9.68
C LEU A 53 0.78 -7.27 -8.83
N VAL A 54 0.00 -7.20 -7.75
CA VAL A 54 -0.08 -5.99 -6.91
C VAL A 54 0.88 -6.05 -5.71
N ALA A 55 1.30 -7.24 -5.27
CA ALA A 55 2.20 -7.43 -4.13
C ALA A 55 3.46 -6.55 -4.14
N PRO A 56 4.20 -6.40 -5.26
CA PRO A 56 5.40 -5.57 -5.28
C PRO A 56 5.13 -4.09 -4.99
N LEU A 57 3.98 -3.58 -5.43
CA LEU A 57 3.59 -2.19 -5.19
C LEU A 57 3.21 -1.98 -3.73
N VAL A 58 2.40 -2.88 -3.17
CA VAL A 58 1.96 -2.82 -1.77
C VAL A 58 3.13 -2.96 -0.80
N ALA A 59 4.08 -3.83 -1.10
CA ALA A 59 5.31 -4.02 -0.34
C ALA A 59 6.19 -2.76 -0.29
N ARG A 60 5.97 -1.78 -1.19
CA ARG A 60 6.71 -0.52 -1.27
C ARG A 60 5.92 0.68 -0.76
N LEU A 61 4.66 0.53 -0.35
CA LEU A 61 3.86 1.66 0.17
C LEU A 61 4.48 2.32 1.41
N PHE A 62 5.30 1.59 2.19
CA PHE A 62 6.05 2.18 3.31
C PHE A 62 7.04 3.27 2.87
N LEU A 63 7.44 3.31 1.59
CA LEU A 63 8.27 4.38 1.08
C LEU A 63 7.55 5.73 1.11
N VAL A 64 6.21 5.74 1.00
CA VAL A 64 5.42 6.95 1.16
C VAL A 64 5.58 7.49 2.59
N GLU A 65 5.52 6.62 3.59
CA GLU A 65 5.79 6.98 4.98
C GLU A 65 7.20 7.56 5.15
N ALA A 66 8.21 6.84 4.62
CA ALA A 66 9.62 7.18 4.74
C ALA A 66 9.98 8.54 4.12
N TYR A 67 9.21 9.00 3.14
CA TYR A 67 9.46 10.25 2.41
C TYR A 67 8.42 11.34 2.65
N ASN A 68 7.28 11.05 3.28
CA ASN A 68 6.17 12.01 3.45
C ASN A 68 5.75 12.24 4.92
N ASN A 69 6.74 12.39 5.82
CA ASN A 69 6.52 12.75 7.24
C ASN A 69 5.48 11.89 7.98
N ASN A 70 5.43 10.58 7.71
CA ASN A 70 4.67 9.60 8.51
C ASN A 70 3.14 9.77 8.57
N LYS A 71 2.51 10.49 7.64
CA LYS A 71 1.04 10.48 7.53
C LYS A 71 0.60 9.36 6.59
N VAL A 72 0.40 8.17 7.15
CA VAL A 72 -0.17 7.02 6.43
C VAL A 72 -1.52 6.63 7.01
N PRO A 73 -2.48 6.23 6.16
CA PRO A 73 -3.76 5.74 6.64
C PRO A 73 -3.56 4.43 7.40
N THR A 74 -4.32 4.28 8.48
CA THR A 74 -4.36 3.08 9.33
C THR A 74 -5.81 2.62 9.46
N VAL A 75 -6.03 1.39 9.94
CA VAL A 75 -7.40 0.90 10.16
C VAL A 75 -8.09 1.67 11.29
N GLU A 76 -7.33 2.22 12.23
CA GLU A 76 -7.82 3.04 13.33
C GLU A 76 -8.28 4.42 12.85
N THR A 77 -7.53 5.02 11.90
CA THR A 77 -7.89 6.33 11.33
C THR A 77 -8.91 6.24 10.19
N HIS A 78 -8.95 5.10 9.50
CA HIS A 78 -9.83 4.84 8.35
C HIS A 78 -10.47 3.44 8.44
N PRO A 79 -11.39 3.21 9.39
CA PRO A 79 -12.02 1.91 9.59
C PRO A 79 -12.84 1.44 8.37
N GLU A 80 -13.30 2.35 7.51
CA GLU A 80 -13.96 2.04 6.24
C GLU A 80 -13.06 1.27 5.26
N LEU A 81 -11.74 1.30 5.47
CA LEU A 81 -10.72 0.59 4.69
C LEU A 81 -10.33 -0.76 5.31
N ALA A 82 -11.07 -1.29 6.29
CA ALA A 82 -10.71 -2.52 7.00
C ALA A 82 -10.38 -3.71 6.07
N ARG A 83 -11.15 -3.89 4.99
CA ARG A 83 -10.91 -4.99 4.03
C ARG A 83 -9.59 -4.81 3.28
N PHE A 84 -9.22 -3.59 2.91
CA PHE A 84 -7.91 -3.28 2.35
C PHE A 84 -6.78 -3.61 3.32
N PHE A 85 -6.91 -3.25 4.60
CA PHE A 85 -5.87 -3.54 5.59
C PHE A 85 -5.70 -5.03 5.86
N GLU A 86 -6.81 -5.78 5.99
CA GLU A 86 -6.78 -7.24 6.11
C GLU A 86 -6.09 -7.89 4.90
N TRP A 87 -6.47 -7.49 3.68
CA TRP A 87 -5.85 -7.98 2.45
C TRP A 87 -4.36 -7.64 2.38
N ARG A 88 -4.00 -6.39 2.67
CA ARG A 88 -2.61 -5.92 2.67
C ARG A 88 -1.76 -6.72 3.66
N GLU A 89 -2.27 -6.95 4.86
CA GLU A 89 -1.53 -7.71 5.87
C GLU A 89 -1.28 -9.16 5.42
N ALA A 90 -2.32 -9.86 4.96
CA ALA A 90 -2.20 -11.23 4.46
C ALA A 90 -1.28 -11.32 3.23
N LEU A 91 -1.28 -10.30 2.39
CA LEU A 91 -0.39 -10.18 1.23
C LEU A 91 1.07 -10.06 1.66
N LEU A 92 1.36 -9.16 2.61
CA LEU A 92 2.72 -8.86 3.07
C LEU A 92 3.31 -9.93 3.98
N LEU A 93 2.47 -10.67 4.71
CA LEU A 93 2.89 -11.81 5.53
C LEU A 93 3.17 -13.08 4.73
N ARG A 94 2.83 -13.11 3.43
CA ARG A 94 3.04 -14.30 2.61
C ARG A 94 4.53 -14.56 2.38
N ALA A 95 4.99 -15.78 2.68
CA ALA A 95 6.40 -16.15 2.57
C ALA A 95 7.02 -15.85 1.18
N SER A 96 6.28 -16.04 0.09
CA SER A 96 6.76 -15.73 -1.26
C SER A 96 6.98 -14.23 -1.47
N VAL A 97 6.13 -13.38 -0.90
CA VAL A 97 6.24 -11.92 -0.99
C VAL A 97 7.40 -11.44 -0.13
N ILE A 98 7.53 -11.95 1.10
CA ILE A 98 8.66 -11.65 1.99
C ILE A 98 9.98 -12.00 1.31
N LYS A 99 10.10 -13.22 0.79
CA LYS A 99 11.33 -13.71 0.12
C LYS A 99 11.70 -12.91 -1.12
N ALA A 100 10.71 -12.43 -1.88
CA ALA A 100 10.92 -11.65 -3.10
C ALA A 100 11.13 -10.15 -2.85
N THR A 101 10.83 -9.66 -1.65
CA THR A 101 10.93 -8.24 -1.32
C THR A 101 12.31 -7.94 -0.74
N ALA A 102 13.00 -6.96 -1.32
CA ALA A 102 14.28 -6.50 -0.81
C ALA A 102 14.11 -5.89 0.60
N PRO A 103 15.16 -5.90 1.46
CA PRO A 103 15.12 -5.27 2.77
C PRO A 103 14.67 -3.80 2.68
N LYS A 104 13.90 -3.34 3.68
CA LYS A 104 13.33 -1.98 3.70
C LYS A 104 14.40 -0.90 3.50
N GLN A 105 15.54 -1.02 4.17
CA GLN A 105 16.63 -0.05 4.07
C GLN A 105 17.19 0.03 2.64
N THR A 106 17.39 -1.12 1.99
CA THR A 106 17.83 -1.18 0.59
C THR A 106 16.86 -0.46 -0.33
N LEU A 107 15.55 -0.65 -0.13
CA LEU A 107 14.52 0.03 -0.92
C LEU A 107 14.47 1.53 -0.64
N ILE A 108 14.64 1.97 0.60
CA ILE A 108 14.74 3.41 0.93
C ILE A 108 15.93 3.99 0.17
N ASP A 109 17.13 3.42 0.36
CA ASP A 109 18.35 3.97 -0.19
C ASP A 109 18.35 3.98 -1.73
N SER A 110 17.83 2.93 -2.38
CA SER A 110 17.71 2.89 -3.84
C SER A 110 16.74 3.94 -4.39
N ASN A 111 15.69 4.29 -3.64
CA ASN A 111 14.69 5.27 -4.08
C ASN A 111 15.05 6.72 -3.71
N ARG A 112 16.04 6.92 -2.83
CA ARG A 112 16.45 8.24 -2.35
C ARG A 112 16.88 9.17 -3.49
N LYS A 113 17.57 8.65 -4.50
CA LYS A 113 18.01 9.44 -5.67
C LYS A 113 16.83 10.05 -6.42
N PHE A 114 15.79 9.26 -6.70
CA PHE A 114 14.63 9.73 -7.46
C PHE A 114 13.80 10.76 -6.69
N VAL A 115 13.67 10.60 -5.37
CA VAL A 115 13.02 11.60 -4.51
C VAL A 115 13.81 12.91 -4.53
N LYS A 116 15.15 12.85 -4.45
CA LYS A 116 16.02 14.02 -4.57
C LYS A 116 15.88 14.75 -5.90
N GLU A 117 15.87 14.03 -7.03
CA GLU A 117 15.75 14.64 -8.35
C GLU A 117 14.39 15.32 -8.57
N ARG A 118 13.32 14.79 -7.97
CA ARG A 118 11.96 15.29 -8.15
C ARG A 118 11.55 16.39 -7.16
N TYR A 119 12.04 16.32 -5.92
CA TYR A 119 11.61 17.18 -4.81
C TYR A 119 12.76 17.89 -4.10
N GLY A 120 14.00 17.66 -4.52
CA GLY A 120 15.15 18.45 -4.07
C GLY A 120 15.20 19.75 -4.85
N ASN A 121 14.97 20.86 -4.16
CA ASN A 121 15.54 22.16 -4.56
C ASN A 121 17.08 22.06 -4.53
#